data_AF-A0A9E3I3W3-F1
#
_entry.id   AF-A0A9E3I3W3-F1
#
_cell.length_a   1.000
_cell.length_b   1.000
_cell.length_c   1.000
_cell.angle_alpha   90.00
_cell.angle_beta   90.00
_cell.angle_gamma   90.00
#
_symmetry.space_group_name_H-M   'P 1'
#
loop_
_entity.id
_entity.type
_entity.pdbx_description
1 polymer ?
#
loop_
_entity_poly.entity_id
_entity_poly.type
_entity_poly.pdbx_seq_one_letter_code
_entity_poly.pdbx_strand_id
1 'polypeptide(L)'
;MIELVAAELGIPEGNLQINIENTQADPEDIQPCQSYAGLVNSATVLSDPGGTGLAALAKVVSEFISPDMPMSEEQLASLSQALALRRNTDDKPHYAPAGQWLDALAEYFGILTTDIGWSVDDSVLFVADKYFVSATEGDDMNLLAFLHLQLQVLSGS
;
A
#
# COMPACT_ATOMS: atom_id res chain seq x y z
N MET A 1 -5.58 20.68 2.50
CA MET A 1 -5.24 19.53 1.64
C MET A 1 -3.74 19.52 1.36
N ILE A 2 -3.16 20.55 0.75
CA ILE A 2 -1.70 20.68 0.57
C ILE A 2 -0.94 20.55 1.90
N GLU A 3 -1.38 21.21 2.96
CA GLU A 3 -0.81 21.08 4.32
C GLU A 3 -0.85 19.63 4.85
N LEU A 4 -1.95 18.90 4.61
CA LEU A 4 -2.09 17.50 5.04
C LEU A 4 -1.14 16.59 4.27
N VAL A 5 -0.98 16.81 2.97
CA VAL A 5 -0.03 16.07 2.14
C VAL A 5 1.41 16.40 2.53
N ALA A 6 1.73 17.67 2.76
CA ALA A 6 3.03 18.12 3.21
C ALA A 6 3.40 17.47 4.57
N ALA A 7 2.46 17.48 5.52
CA ALA A 7 2.61 16.81 6.80
C ALA A 7 2.75 15.29 6.66
N GLU A 8 1.96 14.68 5.78
CA GLU A 8 2.01 13.24 5.49
C GLU A 8 3.37 12.83 4.93
N LEU A 9 3.89 13.59 3.97
CA LEU A 9 5.18 13.32 3.32
C LEU A 9 6.39 13.83 4.12
N GLY A 10 6.17 14.59 5.20
CA GLY A 10 7.24 15.19 6.00
C GLY A 10 8.06 16.25 5.25
N ILE A 11 7.48 16.89 4.23
CA ILE A 11 8.15 17.91 3.40
C ILE A 11 7.48 19.28 3.52
N PRO A 12 8.22 20.39 3.29
CA PRO A 12 7.61 21.71 3.24
C PRO A 12 6.58 21.83 2.11
N GLU A 13 5.50 22.58 2.33
CA GLU A 13 4.45 22.80 1.32
C GLU A 13 4.99 23.30 -0.02
N GLY A 14 6.04 24.14 0.01
CA GLY A 14 6.67 24.70 -1.20
C GLY A 14 7.43 23.69 -2.05
N ASN A 15 7.63 22.46 -1.57
CA ASN A 15 8.35 21.39 -2.26
C ASN A 15 7.41 20.35 -2.91
N LEU A 16 6.10 20.52 -2.77
CA LEU A 16 5.11 19.69 -3.46
C LEU A 16 5.04 20.10 -4.94
N GLN A 17 5.81 19.42 -5.79
CA GLN A 17 5.67 19.46 -7.25
C GLN A 17 5.01 18.17 -7.72
N ILE A 18 3.94 18.29 -8.52
CA ILE A 18 3.39 17.16 -9.27
C ILE A 18 4.01 17.20 -10.66
N ASN A 19 4.60 16.09 -11.08
CA ASN A 19 5.20 15.95 -12.41
C ASN A 19 4.10 15.66 -13.44
N ILE A 20 3.71 16.70 -14.19
CA ILE A 20 2.74 16.62 -15.30
C ILE A 20 3.45 16.13 -16.59
N GLU A 21 4.43 15.24 -16.49
CA GLU A 21 5.29 14.90 -17.64
C GLU A 21 4.69 13.87 -18.62
N ASN A 22 3.47 13.36 -18.40
CA ASN A 22 2.84 12.38 -19.30
C ASN A 22 1.43 12.72 -19.84
N THR A 23 0.86 13.91 -19.63
CA THR A 23 -0.54 14.21 -20.04
C THR A 23 -0.70 14.99 -21.36
N GLN A 24 0.25 14.92 -22.30
CA GLN A 24 0.10 15.61 -23.61
C GLN A 24 -0.84 14.92 -24.62
N ALA A 25 -1.69 13.97 -24.22
CA ALA A 25 -2.61 13.32 -25.16
C ALA A 25 -4.06 13.12 -24.70
N ASP A 26 -4.47 13.55 -23.51
CA ASP A 26 -5.90 13.54 -23.15
C ASP A 26 -6.27 14.70 -22.21
N PRO A 27 -7.33 15.49 -22.51
CA PRO A 27 -7.86 16.51 -21.63
C PRO A 27 -8.65 15.95 -20.42
N GLU A 28 -8.56 14.65 -20.12
CA GLU A 28 -9.06 14.07 -18.86
C GLU A 28 -8.03 14.22 -17.72
N ASP A 29 -7.89 15.48 -17.28
CA ASP A 29 -8.05 15.87 -15.88
C ASP A 29 -7.31 15.05 -14.79
N ILE A 30 -5.97 14.93 -14.87
CA ILE A 30 -5.18 14.72 -13.63
C ILE A 30 -5.23 16.05 -12.86
N GLN A 31 -6.21 16.19 -11.96
CA GLN A 31 -6.27 17.31 -11.04
C GLN A 31 -5.33 17.02 -9.87
N PRO A 32 -4.33 17.87 -9.60
CA PRO A 32 -3.46 17.75 -8.42
C PRO A 32 -4.24 17.54 -7.11
N CYS A 33 -5.43 18.13 -7.04
CA CYS A 33 -6.36 17.98 -5.94
C CYS A 33 -6.88 16.54 -5.75
N GLN A 34 -7.09 15.79 -6.83
CA GLN A 34 -7.55 14.40 -6.79
C GLN A 34 -6.42 13.46 -6.34
N SER A 35 -5.20 13.61 -6.89
CA SER A 35 -4.04 12.83 -6.45
C SER A 35 -3.71 13.07 -4.98
N TYR A 36 -3.74 14.32 -4.52
CA TYR A 36 -3.55 14.64 -3.11
C TYR A 36 -4.68 14.12 -2.21
N ALA A 37 -5.92 14.11 -2.68
CA ALA A 37 -7.02 13.50 -1.94
C ALA A 37 -6.86 11.96 -1.87
N GLY A 38 -6.49 11.31 -2.97
CA GLY A 38 -6.15 9.89 -3.03
C GLY A 38 -5.04 9.53 -2.06
N LEU A 39 -3.95 10.31 -2.05
CA LEU A 39 -2.83 10.10 -1.14
C LEU A 39 -3.27 10.14 0.34
N VAL A 40 -4.04 11.16 0.73
CA VAL A 40 -4.52 11.31 2.12
C VAL A 40 -5.52 10.20 2.49
N ASN A 41 -6.39 9.81 1.56
CA ASN A 41 -7.34 8.72 1.78
C ASN A 41 -6.60 7.39 1.96
N SER A 42 -5.64 7.08 1.11
CA SER A 42 -4.81 5.89 1.21
C SER A 42 -3.98 5.91 2.49
N ALA A 43 -3.36 7.04 2.86
CA ALA A 43 -2.66 7.20 4.13
C ALA A 43 -3.55 6.92 5.34
N THR A 44 -4.82 7.34 5.29
CA THR A 44 -5.80 7.09 6.35
C THR A 44 -6.09 5.60 6.51
N VAL A 45 -6.20 4.85 5.40
CA VAL A 45 -6.37 3.39 5.43
C VAL A 45 -5.10 2.69 5.90
N LEU A 46 -3.95 3.10 5.38
CA LEU A 46 -2.64 2.50 5.69
C LEU A 46 -2.21 2.72 7.13
N SER A 47 -2.52 3.89 7.70
CA SER A 47 -2.28 4.20 9.12
C SER A 47 -3.04 3.25 10.04
N ASP A 48 -4.09 2.59 9.55
CA ASP A 48 -4.85 1.54 10.23
C ASP A 48 -5.05 1.79 11.74
N PRO A 49 -5.70 2.90 12.14
CA PRO A 49 -5.77 3.32 13.54
C PRO A 49 -6.49 2.31 14.45
N GLY A 50 -7.25 1.38 13.86
CA GLY A 50 -7.89 0.27 14.57
C GLY A 50 -7.17 -1.08 14.41
N GLY A 51 -6.03 -1.13 13.70
CA GLY A 51 -5.27 -2.35 13.40
C GLY A 51 -6.04 -3.39 12.60
N THR A 52 -7.14 -3.01 11.96
CA THR A 52 -8.08 -3.95 11.32
C THR A 52 -7.56 -4.44 9.98
N GLY A 53 -6.92 -3.58 9.18
CA GLY A 53 -6.36 -3.95 7.89
C GLY A 53 -5.17 -4.90 8.03
N LEU A 54 -4.19 -4.54 8.86
CA LEU A 54 -3.00 -5.34 9.08
C LEU A 54 -3.30 -6.64 9.84
N ALA A 55 -4.17 -6.63 10.86
CA ALA A 55 -4.56 -7.88 11.52
C ALA A 55 -5.36 -8.81 10.58
N ALA A 56 -6.15 -8.24 9.67
CA ALA A 56 -6.83 -9.02 8.65
C ALA A 56 -5.84 -9.62 7.64
N LEU A 57 -4.82 -8.87 7.22
CA LEU A 57 -3.73 -9.37 6.39
C LEU A 57 -2.94 -10.48 7.07
N ALA A 58 -2.55 -10.29 8.34
CA ALA A 58 -1.90 -11.31 9.15
C ALA A 58 -2.72 -12.60 9.18
N LYS A 59 -4.05 -12.46 9.36
CA LYS A 59 -4.97 -13.60 9.32
C LYS A 59 -4.97 -14.30 7.96
N VAL A 60 -5.06 -13.55 6.85
CA VAL A 60 -4.96 -14.15 5.51
C VAL A 60 -3.63 -14.88 5.34
N VAL A 61 -2.51 -14.25 5.70
CA VAL A 61 -1.16 -14.85 5.61
C VAL A 61 -1.07 -16.16 6.39
N SER A 62 -1.61 -16.20 7.60
CA SER A 62 -1.64 -17.40 8.44
C SER A 62 -2.48 -18.56 7.88
N GLU A 63 -3.41 -18.29 6.96
CA GLU A 63 -4.17 -19.36 6.28
C GLU A 63 -3.33 -20.16 5.28
N PHE A 64 -2.22 -19.58 4.79
CA PHE A 64 -1.36 -20.18 3.76
C PHE A 64 0.02 -20.56 4.28
N ILE A 65 0.49 -19.89 5.32
CA ILE A 65 1.88 -19.97 5.79
C ILE A 65 1.89 -20.22 7.28
N SER A 66 2.49 -21.35 7.66
CA SER A 66 2.77 -21.64 9.06
C SER A 66 3.85 -20.68 9.59
N PRO A 67 3.75 -20.22 10.85
CA PRO A 67 4.69 -19.24 11.43
C PRO A 67 6.16 -19.68 11.38
N ASP A 68 6.42 -20.99 11.38
CA ASP A 68 7.79 -21.55 11.39
C ASP A 68 8.34 -21.91 10.00
N MET A 69 7.61 -21.62 8.92
CA MET A 69 8.05 -21.94 7.56
C MET A 69 8.27 -20.66 6.74
N PRO A 70 9.40 -20.58 6.01
CA PRO A 70 9.58 -19.50 5.05
C PRO A 70 8.54 -19.61 3.95
N MET A 71 8.03 -18.45 3.52
CA MET A 71 7.09 -18.32 2.42
C MET A 71 7.70 -18.83 1.10
N SER A 72 7.01 -19.75 0.43
CA SER A 72 7.34 -20.15 -0.95
C SER A 72 6.63 -19.29 -1.99
N GLU A 73 7.14 -19.27 -3.23
CA GLU A 73 6.50 -18.59 -4.36
C GLU A 73 5.09 -19.15 -4.65
N GLU A 74 4.89 -20.46 -4.49
CA GLU A 74 3.58 -21.10 -4.67
C GLU A 74 2.56 -20.63 -3.62
N GLN A 75 3.01 -20.46 -2.36
CA GLN A 75 2.18 -19.92 -1.28
C GLN A 75 1.84 -18.46 -1.53
N LEU A 76 2.80 -17.66 -2.00
CA LEU A 76 2.58 -16.27 -2.40
C LEU A 76 1.53 -16.16 -3.51
N ALA A 77 1.68 -16.95 -4.58
CA ALA A 77 0.75 -16.95 -5.70
C ALA A 77 -0.66 -17.36 -5.26
N SER A 78 -0.76 -18.38 -4.41
CA SER A 78 -2.02 -18.86 -3.85
C SER A 78 -2.70 -17.80 -2.97
N LEU A 79 -1.93 -17.11 -2.14
CA LEU A 79 -2.42 -16.05 -1.27
C LEU A 79 -2.90 -14.84 -2.08
N SER A 80 -2.12 -14.38 -3.07
CA SER A 80 -2.51 -13.31 -3.99
C SER A 80 -3.79 -13.65 -4.75
N GLN A 81 -3.90 -14.90 -5.24
CA GLN A 81 -5.10 -15.38 -5.90
C GLN A 81 -6.31 -15.40 -4.94
N ALA A 82 -6.12 -15.85 -3.71
CA ALA A 82 -7.19 -15.89 -2.72
C ALA A 82 -7.68 -14.48 -2.36
N LEU A 83 -6.78 -13.51 -2.18
CA LEU A 83 -7.12 -12.10 -1.98
C LEU A 83 -7.95 -11.55 -3.13
N ALA A 84 -7.53 -11.81 -4.38
CA ALA A 84 -8.26 -11.36 -5.57
C ALA A 84 -9.68 -11.97 -5.65
N LEU A 85 -9.83 -13.25 -5.30
CA LEU A 85 -11.11 -13.96 -5.41
C LEU A 85 -12.08 -13.67 -4.26
N ARG A 86 -11.58 -13.38 -3.06
CA ARG A 86 -12.39 -13.38 -1.82
C ARG A 86 -12.54 -12.01 -1.16
N ARG A 87 -11.84 -10.97 -1.61
CA ARG A 87 -12.01 -9.62 -1.03
C ARG A 87 -13.42 -9.03 -1.19
N ASN A 88 -14.18 -9.54 -2.16
CA ASN A 88 -15.55 -9.11 -2.46
C ASN A 88 -16.62 -10.13 -2.04
N THR A 89 -16.26 -11.09 -1.18
CA THR A 89 -17.18 -12.15 -0.74
C THR A 89 -17.42 -12.10 0.77
N ASP A 90 -18.66 -12.36 1.18
CA ASP A 90 -19.06 -12.32 2.59
C ASP A 90 -18.66 -13.57 3.39
N ASP A 91 -18.13 -14.61 2.72
CA ASP A 91 -17.80 -15.90 3.33
C ASP A 91 -16.55 -15.87 4.22
N LYS A 92 -15.68 -14.88 4.03
CA LYS A 92 -14.48 -14.66 4.84
C LYS A 92 -14.29 -13.17 5.14
N PRO A 93 -14.83 -12.66 6.26
CA PRO A 93 -14.93 -11.20 6.52
C PRO A 93 -13.59 -10.48 6.70
N HIS A 94 -12.48 -11.21 6.79
CA HIS A 94 -11.14 -10.64 6.91
C HIS A 94 -10.48 -10.40 5.52
N TYR A 95 -10.99 -10.96 4.43
CA TYR A 95 -10.42 -10.71 3.11
C TYR A 95 -10.72 -9.32 2.57
N ALA A 96 -11.89 -8.76 2.88
CA ALA A 96 -12.27 -7.41 2.49
C ALA A 96 -11.35 -6.32 3.09
N PRO A 97 -11.16 -6.23 4.43
CA PRO A 97 -10.25 -5.25 5.01
C PRO A 97 -8.79 -5.47 4.62
N ALA A 98 -8.37 -6.73 4.42
CA ALA A 98 -7.03 -7.03 3.91
C ALA A 98 -6.81 -6.52 2.48
N GLY A 99 -7.79 -6.74 1.60
CA GLY A 99 -7.78 -6.22 0.24
C GLY A 99 -7.79 -4.69 0.20
N GLN A 100 -8.62 -4.06 1.04
CA GLN A 100 -8.70 -2.60 1.11
C GLN A 100 -7.36 -1.96 1.54
N TRP A 101 -6.64 -2.59 2.46
CA TRP A 101 -5.32 -2.11 2.87
C TRP A 101 -4.29 -2.24 1.74
N LEU A 102 -4.31 -3.34 0.98
CA LEU A 102 -3.43 -3.54 -0.18
C LEU A 102 -3.76 -2.61 -1.35
N ASP A 103 -5.05 -2.34 -1.59
CA ASP A 103 -5.47 -1.38 -2.60
C ASP A 103 -4.98 0.03 -2.24
N ALA A 104 -5.10 0.42 -0.97
CA ALA A 104 -4.55 1.69 -0.47
C ALA A 104 -3.02 1.75 -0.59
N LEU A 105 -2.31 0.64 -0.35
CA LEU A 105 -0.86 0.57 -0.54
C LEU A 105 -0.48 0.83 -2.00
N ALA A 106 -1.17 0.17 -2.93
CA ALA A 106 -0.93 0.34 -4.36
C ALA A 106 -1.25 1.75 -4.84
N GLU A 107 -2.37 2.34 -4.40
CA GLU A 107 -2.75 3.71 -4.75
C GLU A 107 -1.76 4.73 -4.17
N TYR A 108 -1.37 4.61 -2.90
CA TYR A 108 -0.41 5.50 -2.27
C TYR A 108 0.95 5.46 -2.98
N PHE A 109 1.47 4.25 -3.23
CA PHE A 109 2.74 4.05 -3.91
C PHE A 109 2.71 4.55 -5.36
N GLY A 110 1.60 4.32 -6.07
CA GLY A 110 1.36 4.87 -7.41
C GLY A 110 1.48 6.39 -7.40
N ILE A 111 0.74 7.08 -6.53
CA ILE A 111 0.76 8.55 -6.46
C ILE A 111 2.16 9.09 -6.12
N LEU A 112 2.92 8.42 -5.24
CA LEU A 112 4.31 8.82 -4.95
C LEU A 112 5.20 8.77 -6.20
N THR A 113 5.11 7.68 -6.96
CA THR A 113 6.02 7.40 -8.09
C THR A 113 5.59 8.06 -9.39
N THR A 114 4.29 8.15 -9.66
CA THR A 114 3.76 8.70 -10.92
C THR A 114 3.48 10.19 -10.82
N ASP A 115 2.76 10.61 -9.79
CA ASP A 115 2.18 11.95 -9.72
C ASP A 115 3.15 12.90 -9.03
N ILE A 116 3.66 12.51 -7.87
CA ILE A 116 4.66 13.29 -7.13
C ILE A 116 6.05 13.12 -7.77
N GLY A 117 6.30 11.99 -8.43
CA GLY A 117 7.54 11.73 -9.15
C GLY A 117 8.74 11.41 -8.27
N TRP A 118 8.51 10.83 -7.09
CA TRP A 118 9.58 10.27 -6.28
C TRP A 118 10.21 9.08 -6.99
N SER A 119 11.49 8.81 -6.69
CA SER A 119 12.11 7.59 -7.17
C SER A 119 11.39 6.37 -6.57
N VAL A 120 11.38 5.27 -7.33
CA VAL A 120 10.82 3.99 -6.87
C VAL A 120 11.50 3.55 -5.56
N ASP A 121 12.83 3.67 -5.48
CA ASP A 121 13.61 3.28 -4.30
C ASP A 121 13.26 4.13 -3.07
N ASP A 122 13.16 5.46 -3.23
CA ASP A 122 12.78 6.35 -2.12
C ASP A 122 11.34 6.08 -1.66
N SER A 123 10.44 5.79 -2.60
CA SER A 123 9.05 5.46 -2.31
C SER A 123 8.92 4.14 -1.54
N VAL A 124 9.69 3.12 -1.91
CA VAL A 124 9.72 1.83 -1.20
C VAL A 124 10.22 2.03 0.23
N LEU A 125 11.33 2.74 0.41
CA LEU A 125 11.91 3.01 1.73
C LEU A 125 10.94 3.79 2.61
N PHE A 126 10.35 4.85 2.07
CA PHE A 126 9.41 5.70 2.80
C PHE A 126 8.16 4.93 3.26
N VAL A 127 7.54 4.16 2.35
CA VAL A 127 6.31 3.42 2.66
C VAL A 127 6.57 2.30 3.67
N ALA A 128 7.67 1.57 3.51
CA ALA A 128 8.05 0.51 4.45
C ALA A 128 8.34 1.08 5.85
N ASP A 129 9.14 2.14 5.95
CA ASP A 129 9.48 2.79 7.22
C ASP A 129 8.24 3.37 7.92
N LYS A 130 7.26 3.86 7.16
CA LYS A 130 6.09 4.51 7.74
C LYS A 130 4.99 3.54 8.15
N TYR A 131 4.69 2.56 7.31
CA TYR A 131 3.46 1.75 7.45
C TYR A 131 3.70 0.31 7.88
N PHE A 132 4.93 -0.21 7.80
CA PHE A 132 5.20 -1.61 8.17
C PHE A 132 5.67 -1.75 9.62
N VAL A 133 5.89 -0.64 10.34
CA VAL A 133 6.36 -0.65 11.74
C VAL A 133 5.43 -1.47 12.64
N SER A 134 4.12 -1.31 12.49
CA SER A 134 3.14 -2.08 13.26
C SER A 134 3.18 -3.58 12.94
N ALA A 135 3.57 -3.97 11.71
CA ALA A 135 3.83 -5.38 11.38
C ALA A 135 5.13 -5.90 12.03
N THR A 136 6.14 -5.04 12.18
CA THR A 136 7.38 -5.40 12.91
C THR A 136 7.18 -5.52 14.43
N GLU A 137 6.29 -4.73 15.02
CA GLU A 137 5.96 -4.81 16.45
C GLU A 137 5.17 -6.08 16.82
N GLY A 138 4.48 -6.68 15.85
CA GLY A 138 3.71 -7.91 16.02
C GLY A 138 4.51 -9.21 15.92
N ASP A 139 5.83 -9.14 15.64
CA ASP A 139 6.71 -10.30 15.36
C ASP A 139 6.21 -11.21 14.21
N ASP A 140 5.32 -10.72 13.33
CA ASP A 140 4.79 -11.48 12.21
C ASP A 140 5.73 -11.37 10.99
N MET A 141 6.81 -12.13 11.03
CA MET A 141 7.82 -12.17 9.97
C MET A 141 7.24 -12.55 8.61
N ASN A 142 6.20 -13.38 8.58
CA ASN A 142 5.54 -13.79 7.34
C ASN A 142 4.70 -12.66 6.75
N LEU A 143 4.00 -11.89 7.59
CA LEU A 143 3.33 -10.67 7.15
C LEU A 143 4.34 -9.66 6.60
N LEU A 144 5.44 -9.40 7.32
CA LEU A 144 6.45 -8.45 6.88
C LEU A 144 7.07 -8.87 5.53
N ALA A 145 7.41 -10.16 5.38
CA ALA A 145 7.91 -10.70 4.11
C ALA A 145 6.89 -10.53 2.98
N PHE A 146 5.60 -10.78 3.25
CA PHE A 146 4.53 -10.57 2.28
C PHE A 146 4.46 -9.11 1.82
N LEU A 147 4.48 -8.17 2.77
CA LEU A 147 4.39 -6.74 2.50
C LEU A 147 5.57 -6.22 1.66
N HIS A 148 6.80 -6.68 1.95
CA HIS A 148 7.95 -6.36 1.12
C HIS A 148 7.83 -6.92 -0.30
N LEU A 149 7.30 -8.13 -0.46
CA LEU A 149 7.05 -8.71 -1.78
C LEU A 149 6.00 -7.91 -2.56
N GLN A 150 4.96 -7.40 -1.89
CA GLN A 150 3.98 -6.52 -2.55
C GLN A 150 4.63 -5.23 -3.05
N LEU A 151 5.49 -4.59 -2.25
CA LEU A 151 6.25 -3.42 -2.72
C LEU A 151 7.18 -3.75 -3.89
N GLN A 152 7.83 -4.92 -3.89
CA GLN A 152 8.65 -5.35 -5.02
C GLN A 152 7.83 -5.51 -6.30
N VAL A 153 6.65 -6.10 -6.21
CA VAL A 153 5.71 -6.22 -7.34
C VAL A 153 5.31 -4.83 -7.86
N LEU A 154 5.00 -3.90 -6.97
CA LEU A 154 4.65 -2.51 -7.34
C LEU A 154 5.83 -1.75 -7.95
N SER A 155 7.05 -1.99 -7.46
CA SER A 155 8.28 -1.34 -7.95
C SER A 155 8.74 -1.80 -9.34
N GLY A 156 8.33 -3.01 -9.75
CA GLY A 156 8.68 -3.61 -11.03
C GLY A 156 7.56 -3.58 -12.07
N SER A 157 6.43 -2.95 -11.75
CA SER A 157 5.25 -2.81 -12.64
C SER A 157 5.32 -1.59 -13.54
#